data_AF-A0A8H4GQ38-F1
#
_entry.id   AF-A0A8H4GQ38-F1
#
_cell.length_a   1.000
_cell.length_b   1.000
_cell.length_c   1.000
_cell.angle_alpha   90.00
_cell.angle_beta   90.00
_cell.angle_gamma   90.00
#
_symmetry.space_group_name_H-M   'P 1'
#
loop_
_entity.id
_entity.type
_entity.pdbx_description
1 polymer ?
#
loop_
_entity_poly.entity_id
_entity_poly.type
_entity_poly.pdbx_seq_one_letter_code
_entity_poly.pdbx_strand_id
1 'polypeptide(L)'
;MPQKVFTLDGSTHFFKPCLFGMEEHFVDEVQSLIKLRTEGIEISVPTIEGLAMTSEGKVFGMLAQWIEGCAITAISQECRRRQSQQWRNELFCTMNLLYQAGILWGDINQGNIIIEEATNKAWIVDIGGGDNRVMLGEERSGGSAGDLEALTRFCESWLPE
;
A
#
# COMPACT_ATOMS: atom_id res chain seq x y z
N MET A 1 -14.28 7.73 3.64
CA MET A 1 -12.97 8.14 4.16
C MET A 1 -12.41 6.97 4.96
N PRO A 2 -11.17 6.55 4.73
CA PRO A 2 -10.52 5.63 5.65
C PRO A 2 -10.34 6.30 7.00
N GLN A 3 -10.58 5.57 8.09
CA GLN A 3 -10.60 6.14 9.44
C GLN A 3 -9.71 5.31 10.36
N LYS A 4 -8.92 6.02 11.18
CA LYS A 4 -8.28 5.44 12.37
C LYS A 4 -9.42 4.96 13.28
N VAL A 5 -9.40 3.67 13.62
CA VAL A 5 -10.40 3.05 14.50
C VAL A 5 -9.70 2.41 15.70
N PHE A 6 -10.48 2.21 16.76
CA PHE A 6 -10.01 1.59 18.00
C PHE A 6 -10.86 0.36 18.29
N THR A 7 -10.20 -0.73 18.69
CA THR A 7 -10.86 -1.91 19.25
C THR A 7 -11.10 -1.74 20.75
N LEU A 8 -11.92 -2.60 21.34
CA LEU A 8 -12.30 -2.51 22.76
C LEU A 8 -11.12 -2.70 23.73
N ASP A 9 -10.06 -3.35 23.29
CA ASP A 9 -8.80 -3.51 24.01
C ASP A 9 -7.89 -2.27 23.91
N GLY A 10 -8.31 -1.24 23.16
CA GLY A 10 -7.55 -0.01 22.93
C GLY A 10 -6.56 -0.10 21.77
N SER A 11 -6.47 -1.23 21.06
CA SER A 11 -5.61 -1.37 19.89
C SER A 11 -6.09 -0.47 18.75
N THR A 12 -5.12 0.11 18.03
CA THR A 12 -5.37 1.11 16.98
C THR A 12 -5.18 0.46 15.62
N HIS A 13 -6.16 0.68 14.73
CA HIS A 13 -6.19 0.07 13.41
C HIS A 13 -6.61 1.09 12.35
N PHE A 14 -6.33 0.74 11.10
CA PHE A 14 -6.88 1.40 9.93
C PHE A 14 -8.06 0.59 9.41
N PHE A 15 -9.25 1.20 9.35
CA PHE A 15 -10.40 0.57 8.73
C PHE A 15 -10.56 1.03 7.28
N LYS A 16 -10.48 0.07 6.34
CA LYS A 16 -10.76 0.28 4.91
C LYS A 16 -12.10 -0.38 4.56
N PRO A 17 -13.16 0.40 4.27
CA PRO A 17 -14.42 -0.17 3.83
C PRO A 17 -14.31 -0.71 2.40
N CYS A 18 -15.03 -1.79 2.12
CA CYS A 18 -15.29 -2.22 0.75
C CYS A 18 -16.34 -1.30 0.14
N LEU A 19 -15.91 -0.41 -0.77
CA LEU A 19 -16.78 0.56 -1.41
C LEU A 19 -17.54 -0.10 -2.57
N PHE A 20 -18.80 0.29 -2.74
CA PHE A 20 -19.63 -0.19 -3.85
C PHE A 20 -18.98 0.15 -5.19
N GLY A 21 -18.83 -0.85 -6.07
CA GLY A 21 -18.16 -0.73 -7.36
C GLY A 21 -16.64 -0.88 -7.31
N MET A 22 -16.05 -1.10 -6.14
CA MET A 22 -14.61 -1.32 -5.94
C MET A 22 -14.33 -2.70 -5.33
N GLU A 23 -15.27 -3.64 -5.42
CA GLU A 23 -15.18 -4.95 -4.78
C GLU A 23 -13.99 -5.76 -5.30
N GLU A 24 -13.69 -5.71 -6.60
CA GLU A 24 -12.55 -6.42 -7.20
C GLU A 24 -11.22 -5.91 -6.62
N HIS A 25 -11.01 -4.59 -6.65
CA HIS A 25 -9.82 -3.96 -6.06
C HIS A 25 -9.67 -4.26 -4.56
N PHE A 26 -10.78 -4.23 -3.81
CA PHE A 26 -10.76 -4.58 -2.40
C PHE A 26 -10.35 -6.04 -2.17
N VAL A 27 -10.85 -6.97 -2.99
CA VAL A 27 -10.48 -8.39 -2.91
C VAL A 27 -9.00 -8.60 -3.27
N ASP A 28 -8.50 -7.96 -4.32
CA ASP A 28 -7.10 -8.06 -4.74
C ASP A 28 -6.13 -7.57 -3.66
N GLU A 29 -6.42 -6.44 -3.02
CA GLU A 29 -5.63 -5.92 -1.90
C GLU A 29 -5.67 -6.89 -0.70
N VAL A 30 -6.86 -7.34 -0.30
CA VAL A 30 -7.02 -8.30 0.82
C VAL A 30 -6.22 -9.58 0.56
N GLN A 31 -6.29 -10.13 -0.65
CA GLN A 31 -5.55 -11.33 -1.03
C GLN A 31 -4.03 -11.10 -1.00
N SER A 32 -3.58 -9.95 -1.50
CA SER A 32 -2.16 -9.57 -1.48
C SER A 32 -1.62 -9.45 -0.05
N LEU A 33 -2.37 -8.78 0.83
CA LEU A 33 -1.98 -8.63 2.24
C LEU A 33 -2.01 -9.94 3.01
N ILE A 34 -3.01 -10.81 2.76
CA ILE A 34 -3.06 -12.15 3.34
C ILE A 34 -1.88 -13.00 2.88
N LYS A 35 -1.49 -12.89 1.60
CA LYS A 35 -0.34 -13.62 1.05
C LYS A 35 0.95 -13.21 1.76
N LEU A 36 1.24 -11.91 1.83
CA LEU A 36 2.42 -11.38 2.53
C LEU A 36 2.48 -11.88 3.98
N ARG A 37 1.35 -11.81 4.69
CA ARG A 37 1.24 -12.28 6.08
C ARG A 37 1.47 -13.78 6.21
N THR A 38 0.90 -14.58 5.30
CA THR A 38 0.97 -16.05 5.34
C THR A 38 2.36 -16.56 4.99
N GLU A 39 3.05 -15.89 4.08
CA GLU A 39 4.43 -16.20 3.68
C GLU A 39 5.48 -15.61 4.64
N GLY A 40 5.05 -14.81 5.63
CA GLY A 40 5.95 -14.18 6.61
C GLY A 40 6.87 -13.13 5.98
N ILE A 41 6.41 -12.48 4.91
CA ILE A 41 7.17 -11.45 4.19
C ILE A 41 7.04 -10.14 4.94
N GLU A 42 8.11 -9.72 5.62
CA GLU A 42 8.17 -8.46 6.34
C GLU A 42 8.68 -7.33 5.43
N ILE A 43 7.76 -6.45 5.03
CA ILE A 43 8.03 -5.29 4.17
C ILE A 43 7.29 -4.06 4.68
N SER A 44 7.65 -2.88 4.19
CA SER A 44 7.01 -1.60 4.54
C SER A 44 5.65 -1.42 3.85
N VAL A 45 4.73 -2.35 4.14
CA VAL A 45 3.33 -2.39 3.73
C VAL A 45 2.50 -2.73 4.98
N PRO A 46 1.30 -2.15 5.17
CA PRO A 46 0.44 -2.48 6.31
C PRO A 46 0.18 -3.98 6.42
N THR A 47 0.24 -4.56 7.62
CA THR A 47 -0.21 -5.93 7.84
C THR A 47 -1.75 -5.98 7.90
N ILE A 48 -2.38 -6.97 7.25
CA ILE A 48 -3.82 -7.22 7.46
C ILE A 48 -4.05 -7.88 8.82
N GLU A 49 -4.94 -7.29 9.61
CA GLU A 49 -5.19 -7.69 11.00
C GLU A 49 -6.56 -8.36 11.16
N GLY A 50 -7.55 -8.03 10.31
CA GLY A 50 -8.85 -8.68 10.31
C GLY A 50 -9.77 -8.27 9.16
N LEU A 51 -10.92 -8.95 9.06
CA LEU A 51 -12.01 -8.62 8.15
C LEU A 51 -13.24 -8.20 8.93
N ALA A 52 -13.91 -7.13 8.49
CA ALA A 52 -15.17 -6.69 9.04
C ALA A 52 -16.33 -7.33 8.28
N MET A 53 -17.20 -8.02 9.01
CA MET A 53 -18.31 -8.79 8.44
C MET A 53 -19.64 -8.41 9.11
N THR A 54 -20.72 -8.44 8.33
CA THR A 54 -22.08 -8.34 8.87
C THR A 54 -22.42 -9.61 9.66
N SER A 55 -23.49 -9.57 10.46
CA SER A 55 -24.03 -10.76 11.14
C SER A 55 -24.45 -11.89 10.19
N GLU A 56 -24.67 -11.56 8.92
CA GLU A 56 -25.01 -12.50 7.84
C GLU A 56 -23.76 -13.08 7.15
N GLY A 57 -22.56 -12.68 7.58
CA GLY A 57 -21.28 -13.17 7.05
C GLY A 57 -20.78 -12.42 5.80
N LYS A 58 -21.40 -11.30 5.43
CA LYS A 58 -20.93 -10.48 4.29
C LYS A 58 -19.77 -9.60 4.72
N VAL A 59 -18.62 -9.72 4.05
CA VAL A 59 -17.48 -8.80 4.25
C VAL A 59 -17.84 -7.42 3.72
N PHE A 60 -17.60 -6.39 4.53
CA PHE A 60 -17.82 -4.98 4.17
C PHE A 60 -16.60 -4.08 4.39
N GLY A 61 -15.48 -4.65 4.82
CA GLY A 61 -14.22 -3.94 4.99
C GLY A 61 -13.14 -4.80 5.62
N MET A 62 -11.96 -4.21 5.79
CA MET A 62 -10.82 -4.84 6.46
C MET A 62 -10.23 -3.91 7.52
N LEU A 63 -9.57 -4.54 8.50
CA LEU A 63 -8.68 -3.89 9.45
C LEU A 63 -7.24 -4.16 9.01
N ALA A 64 -6.46 -3.10 8.86
CA ALA A 64 -5.04 -3.14 8.58
C ALA A 64 -4.27 -2.35 9.63
N GLN A 65 -2.96 -2.64 9.72
CA GLN A 65 -2.04 -1.96 10.61
C GLN A 65 -2.15 -0.44 10.45
N TRP A 66 -2.33 0.25 11.57
CA TRP A 66 -2.19 1.70 11.59
C TRP A 66 -0.71 2.08 11.58
N ILE A 67 -0.33 2.96 10.66
CA ILE A 67 1.03 3.52 10.57
C ILE A 67 0.96 4.95 11.14
N GLU A 68 1.63 5.19 12.27
CA GLU A 68 1.78 6.55 12.79
C GLU A 68 2.74 7.33 11.89
N GLY A 69 2.19 8.29 11.15
CA GLY A 69 2.93 9.01 10.14
C GLY A 69 2.02 9.94 9.34
N CYS A 70 2.54 10.46 8.24
CA CYS A 70 1.76 11.30 7.33
C CYS A 70 2.08 10.99 5.87
N ALA A 71 1.13 11.32 4.98
CA ALA A 71 1.37 11.20 3.55
C ALA A 71 2.55 12.08 3.13
N ILE A 72 3.31 11.62 2.13
CA ILE A 72 4.46 12.37 1.59
C ILE A 72 4.08 13.78 1.10
N THR A 73 2.80 14.01 0.79
CA THR A 73 2.24 15.33 0.45
C THR A 73 2.27 16.34 1.59
N ALA A 74 2.21 15.88 2.84
CA ALA A 74 2.29 16.72 4.02
C ALA A 74 3.74 17.12 4.37
N ILE A 75 4.73 16.47 3.75
CA ILE A 75 6.15 16.74 3.99
C ILE A 75 6.63 17.95 3.18
N SER A 76 7.33 18.86 3.86
CA SER A 76 7.92 20.05 3.24
C SER A 76 8.90 19.67 2.11
N GLN A 77 8.97 20.52 1.08
CA GLN A 77 9.86 20.26 -0.06
C GLN A 77 11.34 20.16 0.35
N GLU A 78 11.77 20.94 1.35
CA GLU A 78 13.15 20.88 1.87
C GLU A 78 13.44 19.52 2.51
N CYS A 79 12.51 19.00 3.33
CA CYS A 79 12.66 17.68 3.93
C CYS A 79 12.65 16.58 2.87
N ARG A 80 11.75 16.68 1.87
CA ARG A 80 11.72 15.73 0.74
C ARG A 80 13.02 15.68 -0.04
N ARG A 81 13.68 16.83 -0.28
CA ARG A 81 15.03 16.86 -0.89
C ARG A 81 16.05 16.17 -0.01
N ARG A 82 16.09 16.49 1.29
CA ARG A 82 17.07 15.93 2.23
C ARG A 82 16.97 14.40 2.33
N GLN A 83 15.74 13.87 2.37
CA GLN A 83 15.47 12.43 2.54
C GLN A 83 15.26 11.68 1.23
N SER A 84 15.38 12.37 0.08
CA SER A 84 15.06 11.86 -1.25
C SER A 84 15.71 10.51 -1.54
N GLN A 85 17.03 10.42 -1.35
CA GLN A 85 17.78 9.20 -1.64
C GLN A 85 17.34 8.02 -0.75
N GLN A 86 17.06 8.28 0.53
CA GLN A 86 16.59 7.25 1.46
C GLN A 86 15.23 6.72 1.00
N TRP A 87 14.26 7.60 0.82
CA TRP A 87 12.89 7.20 0.48
C TRP A 87 12.79 6.56 -0.90
N ARG A 88 13.57 7.04 -1.89
CA ARG A 88 13.72 6.34 -3.18
C ARG A 88 14.16 4.89 -2.95
N ASN A 89 15.27 4.67 -2.24
CA ASN A 89 15.80 3.34 -2.00
C ASN A 89 14.79 2.42 -1.29
N GLU A 90 14.10 2.94 -0.27
CA GLU A 90 13.09 2.19 0.50
C GLU A 90 11.88 1.80 -0.37
N LEU A 91 11.37 2.73 -1.19
CA LEU A 91 10.25 2.48 -2.10
C LEU A 91 10.61 1.44 -3.17
N PHE A 92 11.78 1.59 -3.83
CA PHE A 92 12.23 0.61 -4.82
C PHE A 92 12.50 -0.77 -4.20
N CYS A 93 13.06 -0.81 -2.99
CA CYS A 93 13.28 -2.07 -2.28
C CYS A 93 11.95 -2.78 -1.94
N THR A 94 11.00 -2.05 -1.37
CA THR A 94 9.67 -2.58 -1.02
C THR A 94 8.92 -3.07 -2.26
N MET A 95 8.96 -2.28 -3.34
CA MET A 95 8.34 -2.67 -4.62
C MET A 95 8.98 -3.92 -5.23
N ASN A 96 10.30 -4.06 -5.18
CA ASN A 96 10.98 -5.26 -5.65
C ASN A 96 10.54 -6.51 -4.84
N LEU A 97 10.39 -6.38 -3.52
CA LEU A 97 9.91 -7.47 -2.67
C LEU A 97 8.46 -7.84 -2.97
N LEU A 98 7.59 -6.87 -3.26
CA LEU A 98 6.23 -7.12 -3.75
C LEU A 98 6.24 -7.96 -5.04
N TYR A 99 7.07 -7.60 -6.02
CA TYR A 99 7.18 -8.38 -7.26
C TYR A 99 7.73 -9.77 -7.06
N GLN A 100 8.70 -9.96 -6.16
CA GLN A 100 9.20 -11.29 -5.80
C GLN A 100 8.09 -12.15 -5.17
N ALA A 101 7.16 -11.53 -4.45
CA ALA A 101 5.94 -12.16 -3.96
C ALA A 101 4.84 -12.28 -5.03
N GLY A 102 5.08 -11.87 -6.28
CA GLY A 102 4.09 -11.90 -7.35
C GLY A 102 2.92 -10.93 -7.16
N ILE A 103 3.15 -9.82 -6.45
CA ILE A 103 2.15 -8.79 -6.14
C ILE A 103 2.51 -7.51 -6.89
N LEU A 104 1.54 -6.90 -7.56
CA LEU A 104 1.68 -5.56 -8.16
C LEU A 104 1.19 -4.50 -7.18
N TRP A 105 1.79 -3.31 -7.24
CA TRP A 105 1.28 -2.17 -6.49
C TRP A 105 0.09 -1.56 -7.24
N GLY A 106 0.27 -1.19 -8.51
CA GLY A 106 -0.80 -0.78 -9.43
C GLY A 106 -1.39 0.61 -9.25
N ASP A 107 -1.29 1.23 -8.06
CA ASP A 107 -1.74 2.61 -7.82
C ASP A 107 -0.64 3.46 -7.17
N ILE A 108 0.39 3.79 -7.96
CA ILE A 108 1.51 4.59 -7.49
C ILE A 108 1.15 6.08 -7.55
N ASN A 109 0.88 6.65 -6.38
CA ASN A 109 0.64 8.08 -6.23
C ASN A 109 1.07 8.58 -4.84
N GLN A 110 1.16 9.90 -4.69
CA GLN A 110 1.58 10.56 -3.45
C GLN A 110 0.64 10.35 -2.24
N GLY A 111 -0.60 9.91 -2.45
CA GLY A 111 -1.53 9.55 -1.38
C GLY A 111 -1.24 8.16 -0.79
N ASN A 112 -0.59 7.30 -1.58
CA ASN A 112 -0.32 5.90 -1.24
C ASN A 112 1.09 5.69 -0.65
N ILE A 113 1.75 6.77 -0.25
CA ILE A 113 3.05 6.74 0.42
C ILE A 113 2.95 7.46 1.75
N ILE A 114 3.18 6.73 2.83
CA ILE A 114 3.21 7.25 4.20
C ILE A 114 4.66 7.30 4.68
N ILE A 115 5.07 8.42 5.26
CA ILE A 115 6.34 8.52 6.00
C ILE A 115 6.04 8.27 7.46
N GLU A 116 6.55 7.17 8.00
CA GLU A 116 6.38 6.77 9.39
C GLU A 116 7.16 7.72 10.32
N GLU A 117 6.50 8.22 11.36
CA GLU A 117 7.06 9.23 12.26
C GLU A 117 8.25 8.70 13.07
N ALA A 118 8.15 7.45 13.57
CA ALA A 118 9.14 6.90 14.48
C ALA A 118 10.49 6.58 13.81
N THR A 119 10.45 6.12 12.57
CA THR A 119 11.65 5.63 11.86
C THR A 119 12.04 6.48 10.64
N ASN A 120 11.16 7.39 10.23
CA ASN A 120 11.27 8.13 8.98
C ASN A 120 11.36 7.23 7.73
N LYS A 121 10.86 6.00 7.79
CA LYS A 121 10.78 5.10 6.64
C LYS A 121 9.59 5.44 5.75
N ALA A 122 9.75 5.24 4.44
CA ALA A 122 8.67 5.28 3.47
C ALA A 122 7.92 3.95 3.44
N TRP A 123 6.60 4.01 3.63
CA TRP A 123 5.68 2.89 3.58
C TRP A 123 4.77 3.00 2.36
N ILE A 124 4.55 1.87 1.71
CA ILE A 124 3.60 1.71 0.61
C ILE A 124 2.26 1.27 1.19
N VAL A 125 1.19 1.98 0.85
CA VAL A 125 -0.19 1.58 1.17
C VAL A 125 -1.00 1.42 -0.11
N ASP A 126 -2.16 0.79 -0.02
CA ASP A 126 -3.07 0.58 -1.16
C ASP A 126 -2.41 -0.24 -2.29
N ILE A 127 -2.17 -1.53 -2.02
CA ILE A 127 -1.54 -2.47 -2.97
C ILE A 127 -2.59 -3.39 -3.60
N GLY A 128 -2.22 -4.08 -4.69
CA GLY A 128 -3.16 -4.95 -5.39
C GLY A 128 -4.19 -4.18 -6.24
N GLY A 129 -3.95 -2.89 -6.49
CA GLY A 129 -4.79 -2.07 -7.37
C GLY A 129 -4.52 -2.28 -8.86
N GLY A 130 -3.47 -3.02 -9.20
CA GLY A 130 -3.13 -3.34 -10.59
C GLY A 130 -4.05 -4.43 -11.09
N ASP A 131 -4.64 -4.23 -12.27
CA ASP A 131 -5.50 -5.20 -12.95
C ASP A 131 -4.80 -6.57 -12.98
N ASN A 132 -5.12 -7.44 -12.02
CA ASN A 132 -4.49 -8.74 -11.81
C ASN A 132 -4.72 -9.69 -13.00
N ARG A 133 -5.48 -9.26 -14.02
CA ARG A 133 -5.62 -9.92 -15.32
C ARG A 133 -4.30 -10.14 -16.05
N VAL A 134 -3.24 -9.39 -15.72
CA VAL A 134 -1.89 -9.65 -16.24
C VAL A 134 -1.36 -11.02 -15.77
N MET A 135 -1.74 -11.50 -14.58
CA MET A 135 -1.33 -12.83 -14.06
C MET A 135 -2.13 -13.99 -14.68
N LEU A 136 -3.22 -13.69 -15.39
CA LEU A 136 -4.08 -14.69 -16.06
C LEU A 136 -3.89 -14.73 -17.60
N GLY A 137 -2.86 -14.05 -18.12
CA GLY A 137 -2.47 -14.17 -19.53
C GLY A 137 -3.23 -13.26 -20.51
N GLU A 138 -3.90 -12.21 -20.03
CA GLU A 138 -4.47 -11.17 -20.90
C GLU A 138 -3.57 -9.92 -20.86
N GLU A 139 -2.76 -9.75 -21.91
CA GLU A 139 -1.91 -8.58 -22.10
C GLU A 139 -2.74 -7.31 -22.33
N ARG A 140 -2.92 -6.49 -21.30
CA ARG A 140 -3.11 -5.04 -21.45
C ARG A 140 -2.21 -4.28 -20.47
N SER A 141 -1.04 -3.92 -20.98
CA SER A 141 -0.31 -2.66 -20.74
C SER A 141 -0.15 -2.20 -19.28
N GLY A 142 0.79 -2.82 -18.56
CA GLY A 142 1.28 -2.29 -17.29
C GLY A 142 2.28 -3.21 -16.63
N GLY A 143 1.81 -4.27 -15.97
CA GLY A 143 2.67 -5.23 -15.26
C GLY A 143 3.68 -4.57 -14.30
N SER A 144 4.70 -5.32 -13.88
CA SER A 144 5.79 -4.79 -13.04
C SER A 144 6.59 -3.67 -13.72
N ALA A 145 6.65 -3.65 -15.05
CA ALA A 145 7.35 -2.60 -15.81
C ALA A 145 6.64 -1.23 -15.72
N GLY A 146 5.31 -1.23 -15.75
CA GLY A 146 4.49 -0.02 -15.63
C GLY A 146 4.55 0.57 -14.23
N ASP A 147 4.49 -0.28 -13.20
CA ASP A 147 4.69 0.16 -11.83
C ASP A 147 6.10 0.74 -11.62
N LEU A 148 7.14 0.11 -12.19
CA LEU A 148 8.51 0.62 -12.14
C LEU A 148 8.64 1.99 -12.82
N GLU A 149 8.04 2.16 -13.99
CA GLU A 149 8.01 3.45 -14.69
C GLU A 149 7.29 4.52 -13.86
N ALA A 150 6.12 4.18 -13.29
CA ALA A 150 5.34 5.09 -12.47
C ALA A 150 6.08 5.50 -11.20
N LEU A 151 6.77 4.57 -10.51
CA LEU A 151 7.60 4.91 -9.35
C LEU A 151 8.80 5.79 -9.74
N THR A 152 9.41 5.54 -10.89
CA THR A 152 10.51 6.38 -11.40
C THR A 152 10.04 7.82 -11.63
N ARG A 153 8.93 8.01 -12.34
CA ARG A 153 8.32 9.34 -12.58
C ARG A 153 7.88 10.01 -11.29
N PHE A 154 7.34 9.24 -10.35
CA PHE A 154 7.01 9.73 -9.02
C PHE A 154 8.25 10.28 -8.31
N CYS A 155 9.35 9.52 -8.30
CA CYS A 155 10.59 9.94 -7.64
C CYS A 155 11.19 11.19 -8.28
N GLU A 156 11.19 11.29 -9.60
CA GLU A 156 11.65 12.49 -10.32
C GLU A 156 10.83 13.74 -9.93
N SER A 157 9.52 13.59 -9.72
CA SER A 157 8.61 14.70 -9.44
C SER A 157 8.55 15.07 -7.96
N TRP A 158 8.53 14.09 -7.06
CA TRP A 158 8.26 14.28 -5.64
C TRP A 158 9.49 14.19 -4.75
N LEU A 159 10.51 13.47 -5.18
CA LEU A 159 11.74 13.21 -4.45
C LEU A 159 12.94 13.61 -5.32
N PRO A 160 13.15 14.88 -5.66
CA PRO A 160 14.28 15.29 -6.51
C PRO A 160 15.62 15.00 -5.82
N GLU A 161 16.69 14.86 -6.61
CA GLU A 161 18.07 14.75 -6.12
C GLU A 161 18.54 16.02 -5.40
#